data_AF-A0A7D6ZER6-F1
#
_entry.id   AF-A0A7D6ZER6-F1
#
_cell.length_a   1.000
_cell.length_b   1.000
_cell.length_c   1.000
_cell.angle_alpha   90.00
_cell.angle_beta   90.00
_cell.angle_gamma   90.00
#
_symmetry.space_group_name_H-M   'P 1'
#
loop_
_entity.id
_entity.type
_entity.pdbx_description
1 polymer ?
#
loop_
_entity_poly.entity_id
_entity_poly.type
_entity_poly.pdbx_seq_one_letter_code
_entity_poly.pdbx_strand_id
1 'polypeptide(L)'
;MKNISKFLSLIFISLNIFAFNTNAEDFDSKEYDWYFHSDVKGQTPSSPKETAKFNSKYSTYYLGNTQEKVIYLTFDQGYENGNTLKILDILKEEQVPAAFFVVRPYLKDYPDIVKRMVEEGHIVGNHSSHHPSMASIRDEKKFEKEFKDVEELFSEITGKEMPKYFRPPMGKYSELSLARTEKLGYKTIFWSFAYRDWIQEKQPSEDFAIKKITEGFHPGEIMLLHSVSKTNTEVLKTIIKEAKNQGYIFKSLDDL
;
A
#
# COMPACT_ATOMS: atom_id res chain seq x y z
N MET A 1 61.85 59.08 6.79
CA MET A 1 60.57 59.77 6.56
C MET A 1 59.81 59.05 5.46
N LYS A 2 58.49 58.90 5.65
CA LYS A 2 57.45 58.38 4.74
C LYS A 2 57.11 56.88 4.83
N ASN A 3 56.10 56.65 5.68
CA ASN A 3 55.05 55.65 5.58
C ASN A 3 54.56 55.45 4.14
N ILE A 4 54.36 54.19 3.73
CA ILE A 4 53.29 53.81 2.81
C ILE A 4 52.63 52.55 3.38
N SER A 5 51.37 52.70 3.78
CA SER A 5 50.50 51.62 4.24
C SER A 5 49.56 51.20 3.10
N LYS A 6 49.15 49.92 3.14
CA LYS A 6 47.94 49.33 2.51
C LYS A 6 48.02 49.23 0.97
N PHE A 7 47.52 48.19 0.31
CA PHE A 7 46.20 47.56 0.47
C PHE A 7 46.27 46.15 -0.16
N LEU A 8 45.98 45.10 0.62
CA LEU A 8 45.61 43.80 0.06
C LEU A 8 44.12 43.90 -0.30
N SER A 9 43.80 44.01 -1.59
CA SER A 9 42.43 43.87 -2.08
C SER A 9 42.06 42.39 -2.06
N LEU A 10 41.38 41.93 -1.00
CA LEU A 10 40.60 40.71 -1.07
C LEU A 10 39.38 40.99 -1.95
N ILE A 11 39.38 40.42 -3.16
CA ILE A 11 38.18 40.34 -3.99
C ILE A 11 37.29 39.25 -3.38
N PHE A 12 36.28 39.66 -2.61
CA PHE A 12 35.15 38.79 -2.28
C PHE A 12 34.30 38.63 -3.54
N ILE A 13 34.48 37.52 -4.26
CA ILE A 13 33.54 37.09 -5.28
C ILE A 13 32.32 36.56 -4.53
N SER A 14 31.29 37.38 -4.39
CA SER A 14 29.97 36.90 -3.96
C SER A 14 29.43 35.98 -5.04
N LEU A 15 29.57 34.66 -4.83
CA LEU A 15 28.87 33.67 -5.61
C LEU A 15 27.37 33.83 -5.29
N ASN A 16 26.65 34.54 -6.15
CA ASN A 16 25.19 34.46 -6.16
C ASN A 16 24.84 33.04 -6.61
N ILE A 17 24.63 32.16 -5.63
CA ILE A 17 23.95 30.89 -5.85
C ILE A 17 22.52 31.29 -6.19
N PHE A 18 22.22 31.40 -7.48
CA PHE A 18 20.85 31.30 -7.96
C PHE A 18 20.38 29.92 -7.51
N ALA A 19 19.59 29.89 -6.43
CA ALA A 19 18.74 28.75 -6.15
C ALA A 19 17.82 28.62 -7.37
N PHE A 20 18.14 27.69 -8.25
CA PHE A 20 17.15 27.19 -9.18
C PHE A 20 16.04 26.62 -8.31
N ASN A 21 14.94 27.37 -8.17
CA ASN A 21 13.66 26.81 -7.81
C ASN A 21 13.39 25.73 -8.85
N THR A 22 13.65 24.48 -8.48
CA THR A 22 13.26 23.32 -9.27
C THR A 22 11.76 23.46 -9.48
N ASN A 23 11.38 23.57 -10.75
CA ASN A 23 10.02 23.83 -11.22
C ASN A 23 8.98 23.20 -10.29
N ALA A 24 8.03 24.01 -9.84
CA ALA A 24 6.77 23.49 -9.35
C ALA A 24 6.15 22.75 -10.54
N GLU A 25 6.36 21.44 -10.64
CA GLU A 25 5.56 20.61 -11.51
C GLU A 25 4.12 20.77 -11.01
N ASP A 26 3.27 21.39 -11.83
CA ASP A 26 1.83 21.45 -11.60
C ASP A 26 1.27 20.04 -11.73
N PHE A 27 1.41 19.24 -10.67
CA PHE A 27 0.81 17.91 -10.61
C PHE A 27 -0.71 18.05 -10.61
N ASP A 28 -1.39 17.22 -11.42
CA ASP A 28 -2.85 17.19 -11.39
C ASP A 28 -3.33 16.78 -9.99
N SER A 29 -4.24 17.59 -9.50
CA SER A 29 -4.81 17.50 -8.16
C SER A 29 -6.17 16.78 -8.21
N LYS A 30 -6.73 16.53 -9.40
CA LYS A 30 -8.00 15.82 -9.59
C LYS A 30 -7.99 14.48 -8.87
N GLU A 31 -9.06 14.24 -8.11
CA GLU A 31 -9.30 12.97 -7.42
C GLU A 31 -9.82 11.92 -8.41
N TYR A 32 -9.28 10.72 -8.30
CA TYR A 32 -9.64 9.52 -9.03
C TYR A 32 -9.88 8.38 -8.06
N ASP A 33 -10.77 7.47 -8.44
CA ASP A 33 -11.01 6.22 -7.72
C ASP A 33 -10.28 5.07 -8.42
N TRP A 34 -9.69 4.18 -7.64
CA TRP A 34 -9.10 2.96 -8.18
C TRP A 34 -10.18 1.91 -8.44
N TYR A 35 -10.12 1.30 -9.61
CA TYR A 35 -10.90 0.13 -9.99
C TYR A 35 -10.12 -0.66 -11.03
N PHE A 36 -10.57 -1.88 -11.32
CA PHE A 36 -9.99 -2.72 -12.36
C PHE A 36 -11.09 -3.26 -13.28
N HIS A 37 -10.76 -3.46 -14.55
CA HIS A 37 -11.63 -4.15 -15.49
C HIS A 37 -11.19 -5.60 -15.62
N SER A 38 -12.10 -6.52 -15.34
CA SER A 38 -11.90 -7.96 -15.50
C SER A 38 -12.91 -8.47 -16.52
N ASP A 39 -12.55 -8.40 -17.80
CA ASP A 39 -13.48 -8.71 -18.90
C ASP A 39 -13.63 -10.22 -19.13
N VAL A 40 -12.68 -11.05 -18.68
CA VAL A 40 -12.66 -12.51 -18.90
C VAL A 40 -11.97 -13.25 -17.75
N LYS A 41 -12.53 -14.40 -17.34
CA LYS A 41 -11.93 -15.31 -16.34
C LYS A 41 -10.50 -15.69 -16.71
N GLY A 42 -9.58 -15.53 -15.76
CA GLY A 42 -8.16 -15.89 -15.92
C GLY A 42 -7.34 -14.95 -16.81
N GLN A 43 -7.93 -13.87 -17.34
CA GLN A 43 -7.16 -12.82 -17.99
C GLN A 43 -6.71 -11.78 -16.98
N THR A 44 -5.53 -11.21 -17.23
CA THR A 44 -4.96 -10.13 -16.43
C THR A 44 -5.86 -8.89 -16.50
N PRO A 45 -6.36 -8.39 -15.36
CA PRO A 45 -7.17 -7.18 -15.32
C PRO A 45 -6.42 -5.94 -15.80
N SER A 46 -7.16 -4.97 -16.35
CA SER A 46 -6.59 -3.67 -16.71
C SER A 46 -6.94 -2.59 -15.68
N SER A 47 -6.01 -1.65 -15.47
CA SER A 47 -6.24 -0.47 -14.64
C SER A 47 -7.25 0.50 -15.28
N PRO A 48 -7.69 1.57 -14.59
CA PRO A 48 -8.50 2.61 -15.18
C PRO A 48 -7.76 3.27 -16.36
N LYS A 49 -8.45 3.50 -17.48
CA LYS A 49 -7.83 4.01 -18.72
C LYS A 49 -7.36 5.46 -18.55
N GLU A 50 -8.13 6.23 -17.81
CA GLU A 50 -7.92 7.66 -17.51
C GLU A 50 -6.66 7.91 -16.66
N THR A 51 -6.19 6.91 -15.91
CA THR A 51 -5.02 7.01 -15.03
C THR A 51 -3.93 5.99 -15.34
N ALA A 52 -4.08 5.18 -16.40
CA ALA A 52 -3.09 4.17 -16.79
C ALA A 52 -1.67 4.73 -16.96
N LYS A 53 -1.53 6.00 -17.37
CA LYS A 53 -0.26 6.71 -17.48
C LYS A 53 0.51 6.82 -16.15
N PHE A 54 -0.18 6.78 -15.01
CA PHE A 54 0.46 6.87 -13.70
C PHE A 54 1.19 5.58 -13.32
N ASN A 55 0.73 4.43 -13.84
CA ASN A 55 1.34 3.12 -13.58
C ASN A 55 2.80 3.03 -14.00
N SER A 56 3.19 3.76 -15.06
CA SER A 56 4.57 3.82 -15.53
C SER A 56 5.32 5.09 -15.09
N LYS A 57 4.60 6.11 -14.60
CA LYS A 57 5.18 7.38 -14.18
C LYS A 57 5.63 7.39 -12.72
N TYR A 58 4.92 6.66 -11.85
CA TYR A 58 5.17 6.59 -10.42
C TYR A 58 5.35 5.13 -9.98
N SER A 59 5.89 4.94 -8.79
CA SER A 59 6.08 3.64 -8.12
C SER A 59 4.74 3.05 -7.63
N THR A 60 3.83 2.80 -8.56
CA THR A 60 2.49 2.27 -8.31
C THR A 60 2.34 0.87 -8.87
N TYR A 61 1.74 -0.02 -8.10
CA TYR A 61 1.59 -1.43 -8.44
C TYR A 61 0.16 -1.89 -8.17
N TYR A 62 -0.45 -2.54 -9.14
CA TYR A 62 -1.73 -3.24 -8.98
C TYR A 62 -1.66 -4.70 -9.43
N LEU A 63 -0.57 -5.06 -10.11
CA LEU A 63 -0.17 -6.39 -10.52
C LEU A 63 1.32 -6.56 -10.17
N GLY A 64 1.75 -7.78 -9.95
CA GLY A 64 3.15 -8.19 -9.98
C GLY A 64 3.52 -8.84 -11.31
N ASN A 65 4.39 -9.86 -11.27
CA ASN A 65 4.84 -10.54 -12.49
C ASN A 65 3.72 -11.37 -13.14
N THR A 66 3.16 -10.87 -14.24
CA THR A 66 2.07 -11.50 -15.00
C THR A 66 2.52 -12.72 -15.83
N GLN A 67 3.82 -13.00 -15.90
CA GLN A 67 4.36 -14.18 -16.58
C GLN A 67 4.41 -15.41 -15.65
N GLU A 68 4.22 -15.21 -14.34
CA GLU A 68 4.22 -16.26 -13.34
C GLU A 68 2.85 -16.38 -12.67
N LYS A 69 2.45 -17.61 -12.33
CA LYS A 69 1.28 -17.86 -11.48
C LYS A 69 1.60 -17.51 -10.03
N VAL A 70 1.72 -16.21 -9.75
CA VAL A 70 1.96 -15.66 -8.42
C VAL A 70 0.74 -14.88 -7.96
N ILE A 71 0.39 -15.02 -6.68
CA ILE A 71 -0.60 -14.19 -5.98
C ILE A 71 0.10 -13.49 -4.81
N TYR A 72 -0.12 -12.19 -4.68
CA TYR A 72 0.28 -11.37 -3.55
C TYR A 72 -0.97 -11.10 -2.70
N LEU A 73 -1.07 -11.79 -1.57
CA LEU A 73 -2.23 -11.69 -0.69
C LEU A 73 -2.11 -10.47 0.23
N THR A 74 -3.11 -9.59 0.20
CA THR A 74 -3.11 -8.35 0.99
C THR A 74 -4.43 -8.14 1.72
N PHE A 75 -4.36 -7.45 2.86
CA PHE A 75 -5.52 -7.12 3.68
C PHE A 75 -5.53 -5.65 4.09
N ASP A 76 -6.69 -5.01 4.07
CA ASP A 76 -6.87 -3.68 4.66
C ASP A 76 -7.45 -3.78 6.07
N GLN A 77 -6.86 -3.03 7.02
CA GLN A 77 -7.13 -3.08 8.46
C GLN A 77 -7.53 -1.70 8.99
N GLY A 78 -8.84 -1.43 9.01
CA GLY A 78 -9.40 -0.22 9.64
C GLY A 78 -9.70 -0.40 11.14
N TYR A 79 -10.13 -1.60 11.54
CA TYR A 79 -10.48 -2.00 12.90
C TYR A 79 -10.40 -3.53 13.02
N GLU A 80 -10.47 -4.07 14.24
CA GLU A 80 -10.48 -5.53 14.47
C GLU A 80 -11.91 -6.05 14.71
N ASN A 81 -12.20 -7.27 14.24
CA ASN A 81 -13.51 -7.91 14.40
C ASN A 81 -13.42 -9.38 14.90
N GLY A 82 -12.33 -9.76 15.56
CA GLY A 82 -12.11 -11.09 16.14
C GLY A 82 -11.65 -12.16 15.14
N ASN A 83 -11.07 -11.74 14.02
CA ASN A 83 -10.75 -12.58 12.87
C ASN A 83 -9.27 -12.63 12.56
N THR A 84 -8.52 -11.54 12.80
CA THR A 84 -7.14 -11.43 12.33
C THR A 84 -6.20 -12.48 12.92
N LEU A 85 -6.38 -12.85 14.19
CA LEU A 85 -5.57 -13.91 14.81
C LEU A 85 -5.78 -15.28 14.12
N LYS A 86 -7.01 -15.60 13.71
CA LYS A 86 -7.32 -16.83 12.98
C LYS A 86 -6.76 -16.79 11.56
N ILE A 87 -6.81 -15.63 10.90
CA ILE A 87 -6.18 -15.42 9.60
C ILE A 87 -4.67 -15.67 9.70
N LEU A 88 -4.00 -15.10 10.71
CA LEU A 88 -2.58 -15.34 10.96
C LEU A 88 -2.27 -16.82 11.22
N ASP A 89 -3.11 -17.53 11.98
CA ASP A 89 -2.98 -18.99 12.18
C ASP A 89 -3.04 -19.76 10.85
N ILE A 90 -4.00 -19.42 9.98
CA ILE A 90 -4.16 -20.05 8.66
C ILE A 90 -2.95 -19.73 7.76
N LEU A 91 -2.50 -18.49 7.72
CA LEU A 91 -1.35 -18.08 6.92
C LEU A 91 -0.08 -18.80 7.34
N LYS A 92 0.12 -18.96 8.65
CA LYS A 92 1.24 -19.72 9.22
C LYS A 92 1.15 -21.21 8.88
N GLU A 93 -0.01 -21.83 9.05
CA GLU A 93 -0.23 -23.25 8.70
C GLU A 93 0.06 -23.51 7.21
N GLU A 94 -0.41 -22.61 6.35
CA GLU A 94 -0.27 -22.72 4.91
C GLU A 94 1.07 -22.14 4.39
N GLN A 95 1.91 -21.57 5.25
CA GLN A 95 3.19 -20.92 4.89
C GLN A 95 3.02 -19.87 3.79
N VAL A 96 2.00 -19.01 3.92
CA VAL A 96 1.67 -17.96 2.95
C VAL A 96 2.07 -16.60 3.51
N PRO A 97 2.98 -15.86 2.86
CA PRO A 97 3.24 -14.47 3.20
C PRO A 97 2.03 -13.60 2.82
N ALA A 98 1.84 -12.51 3.54
CA ALA A 98 0.77 -11.56 3.29
C ALA A 98 1.22 -10.15 3.70
N ALA A 99 0.51 -9.13 3.21
CA ALA A 99 0.67 -7.75 3.64
C ALA A 99 -0.62 -7.21 4.27
N PHE A 100 -0.50 -6.53 5.41
CA PHE A 100 -1.60 -5.91 6.14
C PHE A 100 -1.43 -4.40 6.11
N PHE A 101 -2.29 -3.68 5.40
CA PHE A 101 -2.31 -2.22 5.36
C PHE A 101 -3.12 -1.69 6.53
N VAL A 102 -2.44 -1.11 7.52
CA VAL A 102 -3.03 -0.70 8.81
C VAL A 102 -3.18 0.81 8.92
N VAL A 103 -4.30 1.24 9.51
CA VAL A 103 -4.47 2.62 9.97
C VAL A 103 -3.84 2.82 11.34
N ARG A 104 -3.48 4.05 11.70
CA ARG A 104 -2.89 4.35 13.01
C ARG A 104 -3.74 3.89 14.22
N PRO A 105 -5.08 4.05 14.24
CA PRO A 105 -5.90 3.49 15.32
C PRO A 105 -5.71 1.98 15.51
N TYR A 106 -5.56 1.20 14.43
CA TYR A 106 -5.36 -0.24 14.52
C TYR A 106 -4.03 -0.59 15.23
N LEU A 107 -2.95 0.12 14.90
CA LEU A 107 -1.65 -0.01 15.58
C LEU A 107 -1.77 0.27 17.09
N LYS A 108 -2.52 1.32 17.45
CA LYS A 108 -2.70 1.76 18.83
C LYS A 108 -3.53 0.76 19.64
N ASP A 109 -4.62 0.28 19.07
CA ASP A 109 -5.62 -0.50 19.79
C ASP A 109 -5.25 -2.00 19.83
N TYR A 110 -4.47 -2.49 18.84
CA TYR A 110 -4.12 -3.91 18.69
C TYR A 110 -2.60 -4.15 18.50
N PRO A 111 -1.72 -3.58 19.34
CA PRO A 111 -0.27 -3.65 19.13
C PRO A 111 0.27 -5.09 19.14
N ASP A 112 -0.32 -6.00 19.92
CA ASP A 112 0.13 -7.39 19.99
C ASP A 112 -0.19 -8.18 18.73
N ILE A 113 -1.31 -7.88 18.06
CA ILE A 113 -1.63 -8.47 16.75
C ILE A 113 -0.61 -7.99 15.71
N VAL A 114 -0.24 -6.70 15.74
CA VAL A 114 0.73 -6.13 14.80
C VAL A 114 2.13 -6.70 15.02
N LYS A 115 2.57 -6.84 16.28
CA LYS A 115 3.84 -7.53 16.59
C LYS A 115 3.83 -8.95 16.04
N ARG A 116 2.73 -9.68 16.21
CA ARG A 116 2.59 -11.03 15.65
C ARG A 116 2.70 -11.05 14.13
N MET A 117 2.08 -10.11 13.42
CA MET A 117 2.24 -9.97 11.96
C MET A 117 3.72 -9.89 11.58
N VAL A 118 4.48 -9.04 12.27
CA VAL A 118 5.90 -8.79 12.03
C VAL A 118 6.78 -9.99 12.43
N GLU A 119 6.48 -10.65 13.53
CA GLU A 119 7.20 -11.84 14.03
C GLU A 119 7.00 -13.06 13.14
N GLU A 120 5.80 -13.21 12.55
CA GLU A 120 5.45 -14.29 11.64
C GLU A 120 5.87 -14.01 10.18
N GLY A 121 6.56 -12.89 9.93
CA GLY A 121 7.17 -12.58 8.63
C GLY A 121 6.23 -11.93 7.62
N HIS A 122 5.10 -11.40 8.05
CA HIS A 122 4.19 -10.62 7.21
C HIS A 122 4.63 -9.16 7.10
N ILE A 123 4.21 -8.49 6.03
CA ILE A 123 4.40 -7.05 5.87
C ILE A 123 3.28 -6.31 6.59
N VAL A 124 3.64 -5.26 7.34
CA VAL A 124 2.69 -4.27 7.85
C VAL A 124 2.89 -2.99 7.05
N GLY A 125 1.96 -2.74 6.11
CA GLY A 125 1.95 -1.58 5.23
C GLY A 125 1.14 -0.41 5.81
N ASN A 126 1.37 0.78 5.27
CA ASN A 126 0.75 2.02 5.73
C ASN A 126 -0.60 2.24 5.03
N HIS A 127 -1.65 2.51 5.81
CA HIS A 127 -2.99 2.84 5.29
C HIS A 127 -3.48 4.22 5.78
N SER A 128 -2.55 5.14 6.04
CA SER A 128 -2.72 6.48 6.63
C SER A 128 -3.14 6.49 8.09
N SER A 129 -3.01 7.65 8.74
CA SER A 129 -3.37 7.81 10.15
C SER A 129 -4.88 7.84 10.34
N HIS A 130 -5.60 8.66 9.57
CA HIS A 130 -7.03 8.94 9.78
C HIS A 130 -7.93 8.38 8.68
N HIS A 131 -7.38 7.64 7.71
CA HIS A 131 -8.10 7.13 6.54
C HIS A 131 -8.77 8.21 5.65
N PRO A 132 -8.17 9.40 5.42
CA PRO A 132 -8.77 10.39 4.52
C PRO A 132 -8.56 10.01 3.06
N SER A 133 -9.34 10.61 2.15
CA SER A 133 -8.90 10.65 0.74
C SER A 133 -7.59 11.44 0.66
N MET A 134 -6.49 10.77 0.33
CA MET A 134 -5.18 11.41 0.23
C MET A 134 -5.10 12.42 -0.93
N ALA A 135 -5.92 12.22 -1.97
CA ALA A 135 -6.08 13.17 -3.06
C ALA A 135 -6.62 14.52 -2.57
N SER A 136 -7.43 14.54 -1.51
CA SER A 136 -8.04 15.76 -0.98
C SER A 136 -7.06 16.64 -0.18
N ILE A 137 -5.90 16.10 0.24
CA ILE A 137 -4.96 16.80 1.11
C ILE A 137 -3.95 17.60 0.27
N ARG A 138 -4.21 18.90 0.13
CA ARG A 138 -3.33 19.82 -0.64
C ARG A 138 -2.11 20.29 0.13
N ASP A 139 -2.26 20.50 1.44
CA ASP A 139 -1.15 20.89 2.30
C ASP A 139 -0.14 19.75 2.45
N GLU A 140 1.11 19.98 2.04
CA GLU A 140 2.15 18.95 2.04
C GLU A 140 2.45 18.45 3.46
N LYS A 141 2.47 19.32 4.47
CA LYS A 141 2.74 18.91 5.85
C LYS A 141 1.64 18.03 6.40
N LYS A 142 0.37 18.35 6.13
CA LYS A 142 -0.77 17.49 6.50
C LYS A 142 -0.71 16.14 5.78
N PHE A 143 -0.32 16.15 4.49
CA PHE A 143 -0.15 14.92 3.72
C PHE A 143 0.94 14.03 4.32
N GLU A 144 2.12 14.58 4.60
CA GLU A 144 3.23 13.83 5.22
C GLU A 144 2.87 13.32 6.62
N LYS A 145 2.10 14.08 7.38
CA LYS A 145 1.69 13.70 8.74
C LYS A 145 0.87 12.41 8.75
N GLU A 146 0.02 12.19 7.73
CA GLU A 146 -0.76 10.95 7.60
C GLU A 146 0.12 9.70 7.44
N PHE A 147 1.36 9.83 6.94
CA PHE A 147 2.32 8.73 6.85
C PHE A 147 3.15 8.62 8.12
N LYS A 148 3.79 9.72 8.53
CA LYS A 148 4.76 9.75 9.64
C LYS A 148 4.15 9.30 10.96
N ASP A 149 2.92 9.71 11.27
CA ASP A 149 2.25 9.31 12.52
C ASP A 149 2.05 7.79 12.62
N VAL A 150 1.91 7.10 11.49
CA VAL A 150 1.78 5.63 11.40
C VAL A 150 3.16 4.98 11.57
N GLU A 151 4.17 5.51 10.86
CA GLU A 151 5.56 5.02 10.93
C GLU A 151 6.14 5.11 12.34
N GLU A 152 5.94 6.25 13.00
CA GLU A 152 6.44 6.51 14.35
C GLU A 152 5.84 5.51 15.34
N LEU A 153 4.51 5.33 15.31
CA LEU A 153 3.83 4.40 16.20
C LEU A 153 4.20 2.94 15.88
N PHE A 154 4.30 2.57 14.61
CA PHE A 154 4.77 1.24 14.20
C PHE A 154 6.16 0.95 14.76
N SER A 155 7.08 1.92 14.65
CA SER A 155 8.44 1.79 15.14
C SER A 155 8.49 1.69 16.67
N GLU A 156 7.66 2.48 17.37
CA GLU A 156 7.53 2.43 18.83
C GLU A 156 7.06 1.05 19.32
N ILE A 157 6.04 0.46 18.69
CA ILE A 157 5.46 -0.80 19.16
C ILE A 157 6.25 -2.04 18.74
N THR A 158 6.94 -1.99 17.59
CA THR A 158 7.62 -3.17 17.02
C THR A 158 9.15 -3.14 17.17
N GLY A 159 9.73 -1.96 17.39
CA GLY A 159 11.18 -1.76 17.35
C GLY A 159 11.80 -1.90 15.95
N LYS A 160 10.98 -1.90 14.89
CA LYS A 160 11.44 -2.02 13.48
C LYS A 160 11.00 -0.80 12.66
N GLU A 161 11.75 -0.50 11.61
CA GLU A 161 11.32 0.49 10.61
C GLU A 161 10.15 -0.06 9.79
N MET A 162 9.18 0.80 9.49
CA MET A 162 8.00 0.41 8.73
C MET A 162 8.36 0.16 7.24
N PRO A 163 8.00 -1.00 6.67
CA PRO A 163 8.12 -1.23 5.24
C PRO A 163 7.40 -0.14 4.43
N LYS A 164 8.05 0.35 3.37
CA LYS A 164 7.55 1.48 2.56
C LYS A 164 6.54 1.04 1.50
N TYR A 165 5.48 0.37 1.95
CA TYR A 165 4.29 0.02 1.16
C TYR A 165 3.09 0.83 1.64
N PHE A 166 2.40 1.51 0.73
CA PHE A 166 1.25 2.33 1.05
C PHE A 166 0.04 1.94 0.20
N ARG A 167 -1.13 1.83 0.80
CA ARG A 167 -2.39 1.73 0.06
C ARG A 167 -3.23 2.97 0.30
N PRO A 168 -3.65 3.71 -0.73
CA PRO A 168 -4.51 4.87 -0.55
C PRO A 168 -5.86 4.48 0.06
N PRO A 169 -6.31 5.13 1.15
CA PRO A 169 -7.65 4.96 1.67
C PRO A 169 -8.72 5.04 0.58
N MET A 170 -9.68 4.11 0.63
CA MET A 170 -10.79 4.02 -0.32
C MET A 170 -10.37 3.82 -1.79
N GLY A 171 -9.09 3.56 -2.06
CA GLY A 171 -8.54 3.56 -3.41
C GLY A 171 -8.53 4.94 -4.07
N LYS A 172 -8.60 6.03 -3.29
CA LYS A 172 -8.66 7.41 -3.82
C LYS A 172 -7.28 8.04 -3.95
N TYR A 173 -6.98 8.59 -5.12
CA TYR A 173 -5.67 9.16 -5.43
C TYR A 173 -5.77 10.30 -6.46
N SER A 174 -4.65 10.98 -6.66
CA SER A 174 -4.40 12.05 -7.64
C SER A 174 -2.94 11.96 -8.08
N GLU A 175 -2.57 12.61 -9.17
CA GLU A 175 -1.16 12.69 -9.59
C GLU A 175 -0.30 13.31 -8.48
N LEU A 176 -0.79 14.39 -7.86
CA LEU A 176 -0.12 15.05 -6.73
C LEU A 176 0.10 14.10 -5.54
N SER A 177 -0.91 13.31 -5.16
CA SER A 177 -0.76 12.38 -4.03
C SER A 177 0.19 11.24 -4.36
N LEU A 178 0.21 10.74 -5.60
CA LEU A 178 1.15 9.69 -6.03
C LEU A 178 2.59 10.21 -6.02
N ALA A 179 2.82 11.41 -6.57
CA ALA A 179 4.13 12.05 -6.57
C ALA A 179 4.66 12.28 -5.14
N ARG A 180 3.80 12.74 -4.22
CA ARG A 180 4.17 12.92 -2.80
C ARG A 180 4.44 11.60 -2.09
N THR A 181 3.65 10.56 -2.38
CA THR A 181 3.84 9.23 -1.81
C THR A 181 5.20 8.66 -2.24
N GLU A 182 5.54 8.77 -3.53
CA GLU A 182 6.85 8.35 -4.04
C GLU A 182 8.00 9.18 -3.47
N LYS A 183 7.83 10.50 -3.32
CA LYS A 183 8.82 11.38 -2.65
C LYS A 183 9.11 10.95 -1.21
N LEU A 184 8.13 10.35 -0.51
CA LEU A 184 8.29 9.77 0.83
C LEU A 184 8.93 8.37 0.81
N GLY A 185 9.30 7.86 -0.35
CA GLY A 185 9.93 6.55 -0.55
C GLY A 185 8.96 5.38 -0.62
N TYR A 186 7.65 5.63 -0.69
CA TYR A 186 6.63 4.58 -0.69
C TYR A 186 6.33 4.03 -2.09
N LYS A 187 6.24 2.70 -2.18
CA LYS A 187 5.50 2.03 -3.26
C LYS A 187 4.00 2.13 -2.96
N THR A 188 3.23 2.65 -3.91
CA THR A 188 1.76 2.68 -3.81
C THR A 188 1.18 1.36 -4.32
N ILE A 189 0.46 0.63 -3.48
CA ILE A 189 -0.09 -0.69 -3.78
C ILE A 189 -1.61 -0.62 -3.88
N PHE A 190 -2.11 -0.78 -5.10
CA PHE A 190 -3.52 -0.97 -5.39
C PHE A 190 -3.86 -2.47 -5.37
N TRP A 191 -4.79 -2.92 -6.22
CA TRP A 191 -5.22 -4.31 -6.35
C TRP A 191 -5.75 -4.59 -7.76
N SER A 192 -5.61 -5.84 -8.18
CA SER A 192 -6.21 -6.37 -9.41
C SER A 192 -7.37 -7.33 -9.14
N PHE A 193 -7.58 -7.70 -7.88
CA PHE A 193 -8.78 -8.39 -7.41
C PHE A 193 -9.25 -7.79 -6.10
N ALA A 194 -10.56 -7.57 -6.00
CA ALA A 194 -11.26 -7.31 -4.76
C ALA A 194 -12.73 -7.69 -4.94
N TYR A 195 -13.42 -7.92 -3.83
CA TYR A 195 -14.87 -8.07 -3.80
C TYR A 195 -15.43 -7.51 -2.50
N ARG A 196 -16.75 -7.35 -2.41
CA ARG A 196 -17.39 -6.68 -1.27
C ARG A 196 -17.53 -7.61 -0.07
N ASP A 197 -16.48 -7.67 0.74
CA ASP A 197 -16.32 -8.48 1.95
C ASP A 197 -16.33 -7.65 3.26
N TRP A 198 -16.24 -6.32 3.18
CA TRP A 198 -16.08 -5.43 4.34
C TRP A 198 -17.39 -5.00 5.04
N ILE A 199 -18.57 -5.32 4.50
CA ILE A 199 -19.87 -4.93 5.09
C ILE A 199 -20.32 -6.02 6.07
N GLN A 200 -20.22 -5.75 7.38
CA GLN A 200 -20.49 -6.74 8.43
C GLN A 200 -21.90 -7.31 8.40
N GLU A 201 -22.89 -6.48 8.13
CA GLU A 201 -24.30 -6.88 8.12
C GLU A 201 -24.69 -7.63 6.84
N LYS A 202 -23.78 -7.68 5.86
CA LYS A 202 -24.02 -8.25 4.52
C LYS A 202 -22.82 -9.06 4.03
N GLN A 203 -22.29 -9.90 4.91
CA GLN A 203 -21.22 -10.82 4.57
C GLN A 203 -21.67 -11.77 3.44
N PRO A 204 -20.81 -12.04 2.45
CA PRO A 204 -21.10 -13.02 1.39
C PRO A 204 -21.22 -14.42 1.99
N SER A 205 -21.96 -15.33 1.33
CA SER A 205 -21.90 -16.75 1.68
C SER A 205 -20.52 -17.32 1.33
N GLU A 206 -20.12 -18.39 2.03
CA GLU A 206 -18.85 -19.07 1.78
C GLU A 206 -18.73 -19.54 0.32
N ASP A 207 -19.76 -20.20 -0.21
CA ASP A 207 -19.79 -20.66 -1.61
C ASP A 207 -19.62 -19.52 -2.61
N PHE A 208 -20.27 -18.38 -2.36
CA PHE A 208 -20.15 -17.21 -3.23
C PHE A 208 -18.74 -16.64 -3.15
N ALA A 209 -18.18 -16.49 -1.95
CA ALA A 209 -16.82 -16.00 -1.74
C ALA A 209 -15.79 -16.90 -2.42
N ILE A 210 -15.88 -18.22 -2.20
CA ILE A 210 -15.02 -19.22 -2.84
C ILE A 210 -15.08 -19.12 -4.35
N LYS A 211 -16.28 -19.13 -4.92
CA LYS A 211 -16.45 -19.01 -6.37
C LYS A 211 -15.90 -17.69 -6.90
N LYS A 212 -16.22 -16.57 -6.25
CA LYS A 212 -15.83 -15.24 -6.71
C LYS A 212 -14.31 -15.05 -6.68
N ILE A 213 -13.65 -15.50 -5.61
CA ILE A 213 -12.20 -15.41 -5.46
C ILE A 213 -11.49 -16.34 -6.44
N THR A 214 -11.90 -17.60 -6.54
CA THR A 214 -11.24 -18.57 -7.43
C THR A 214 -11.44 -18.26 -8.91
N GLU A 215 -12.57 -17.66 -9.31
CA GLU A 215 -12.77 -17.14 -10.66
C GLU A 215 -11.95 -15.88 -10.95
N GLY A 216 -11.52 -15.18 -9.90
CA GLY A 216 -10.67 -14.00 -9.97
C GLY A 216 -9.19 -14.30 -10.15
N PHE A 217 -8.74 -15.54 -9.90
CA PHE A 217 -7.32 -15.89 -9.97
C PHE A 217 -6.68 -15.57 -11.32
N HIS A 218 -5.58 -14.82 -11.30
CA HIS A 218 -4.79 -14.51 -12.49
C HIS A 218 -3.29 -14.37 -12.18
N PRO A 219 -2.39 -14.59 -13.16
CA PRO A 219 -0.95 -14.36 -13.00
C PRO A 219 -0.62 -12.94 -12.53
N GLY A 220 0.22 -12.82 -11.50
CA GLY A 220 0.66 -11.56 -10.93
C GLY A 220 -0.42 -10.83 -10.11
N GLU A 221 -1.44 -11.53 -9.62
CA GLU A 221 -2.56 -10.91 -8.89
C GLU A 221 -2.11 -10.26 -7.58
N ILE A 222 -2.53 -9.01 -7.36
CA ILE A 222 -2.53 -8.41 -6.02
C ILE A 222 -3.97 -8.47 -5.49
N MET A 223 -4.19 -9.39 -4.56
CA MET A 223 -5.51 -9.70 -4.00
C MET A 223 -5.76 -8.81 -2.79
N LEU A 224 -6.83 -8.02 -2.82
CA LEU A 224 -7.33 -7.27 -1.66
C LEU A 224 -8.51 -8.01 -1.02
N LEU A 225 -8.32 -8.38 0.24
CA LEU A 225 -9.36 -8.87 1.15
C LEU A 225 -9.43 -7.99 2.41
N HIS A 226 -10.44 -8.17 3.26
CA HIS A 226 -10.50 -7.54 4.57
C HIS A 226 -10.52 -8.57 5.70
N SER A 227 -9.71 -8.38 6.74
CA SER A 227 -9.71 -9.28 7.92
C SER A 227 -10.97 -9.14 8.75
N VAL A 228 -11.68 -8.01 8.66
CA VAL A 228 -12.92 -7.81 9.40
C VAL A 228 -14.00 -8.78 8.94
N SER A 229 -13.85 -9.40 7.76
CA SER A 229 -14.77 -10.37 7.21
C SER A 229 -14.65 -11.74 7.89
N LYS A 230 -15.76 -12.17 8.50
CA LYS A 230 -15.89 -13.53 9.01
C LYS A 230 -15.82 -14.55 7.87
N THR A 231 -16.53 -14.30 6.77
CA THR A 231 -16.53 -15.18 5.60
C THR A 231 -15.12 -15.38 5.05
N ASN A 232 -14.32 -14.31 4.88
CA ASN A 232 -12.93 -14.46 4.45
C ASN A 232 -12.15 -15.40 5.36
N THR A 233 -12.30 -15.24 6.67
CA THR A 233 -11.61 -16.07 7.66
C THR A 233 -11.98 -17.55 7.51
N GLU A 234 -13.27 -17.84 7.28
CA GLU A 234 -13.80 -19.20 7.12
C GLU A 234 -13.31 -19.85 5.81
N VAL A 235 -13.23 -19.08 4.72
CA VAL A 235 -12.86 -19.62 3.40
C VAL A 235 -11.37 -19.55 3.07
N LEU A 236 -10.57 -18.76 3.79
CA LEU A 236 -9.18 -18.44 3.43
C LEU A 236 -8.33 -19.68 3.18
N LYS A 237 -8.42 -20.68 4.06
CA LYS A 237 -7.67 -21.93 3.92
C LYS A 237 -8.05 -22.68 2.64
N THR A 238 -9.34 -22.73 2.32
CA THR A 238 -9.84 -23.34 1.08
C THR A 238 -9.34 -22.58 -0.15
N ILE A 239 -9.37 -21.24 -0.12
CA ILE A 239 -8.86 -20.36 -1.18
C ILE A 239 -7.38 -20.61 -1.44
N ILE A 240 -6.56 -20.63 -0.39
CA ILE A 240 -5.12 -20.86 -0.50
C ILE A 240 -4.83 -22.24 -1.12
N LYS A 241 -5.52 -23.28 -0.66
CA LYS A 241 -5.36 -24.63 -1.20
C LYS A 241 -5.78 -24.71 -2.66
N GLU A 242 -6.89 -24.07 -3.02
CA GLU A 242 -7.36 -24.05 -4.40
C GLU A 242 -6.38 -23.32 -5.33
N ALA A 243 -5.85 -22.16 -4.91
CA ALA A 243 -4.81 -21.45 -5.65
C ALA A 243 -3.57 -22.35 -5.86
N LYS A 244 -3.06 -22.99 -4.80
CA LYS A 244 -1.93 -23.92 -4.87
C LYS A 244 -2.21 -25.10 -5.81
N ASN A 245 -3.40 -25.69 -5.75
CA ASN A 245 -3.82 -26.79 -6.63
C ASN A 245 -3.85 -26.36 -8.11
N GLN A 246 -4.18 -25.10 -8.40
CA GLN A 246 -4.13 -24.53 -9.74
C GLN A 246 -2.72 -24.11 -10.19
N GLY A 247 -1.70 -24.35 -9.35
CA GLY A 247 -0.30 -24.05 -9.61
C GLY A 247 0.12 -22.63 -9.29
N TYR A 248 -0.66 -21.89 -8.50
CA TYR A 248 -0.23 -20.59 -7.97
C TYR A 248 0.69 -20.75 -6.77
N ILE A 249 1.65 -19.84 -6.68
CA ILE A 249 2.47 -19.63 -5.49
C ILE A 249 2.13 -18.29 -4.86
N PHE A 250 2.22 -18.21 -3.54
CA PHE A 250 2.05 -16.94 -2.83
C PHE A 250 3.42 -16.32 -2.55
N LYS A 251 3.58 -15.03 -2.85
CA LYS A 251 4.82 -14.27 -2.63
C LYS A 251 4.57 -13.02 -1.79
N SER A 252 5.63 -12.52 -1.15
CA SER A 252 5.60 -11.28 -0.38
C SER A 252 5.56 -10.07 -1.33
N LEU A 253 5.09 -8.90 -0.88
CA LEU A 253 5.26 -7.66 -1.65
C LEU A 253 6.73 -7.23 -1.79
N ASP A 254 7.64 -7.82 -1.00
CA ASP A 254 9.09 -7.67 -1.21
C ASP A 254 9.56 -8.32 -2.52
N ASP A 255 8.77 -9.25 -3.08
CA ASP A 255 9.01 -9.91 -4.36
C ASP A 255 8.33 -9.19 -5.56
N LEU A 256 7.92 -7.92 -5.38
CA LEU A 256 7.40 -7.02 -6.43
C LEU A 256 8.47 -6.15 -7.08
#